data_AF-A0A356S6N5-F1
#
_entry.id   AF-A0A356S6N5-F1
#
_cell.length_a   1.000
_cell.length_b   1.000
_cell.length_c   1.000
_cell.angle_alpha   90.00
_cell.angle_beta   90.00
_cell.angle_gamma   90.00
#
_symmetry.space_group_name_H-M   'P 1'
#
loop_
_entity.id
_entity.type
_entity.pdbx_description
1 polymer ?
#
loop_
_entity_poly.entity_id
_entity_poly.type
_entity_poly.pdbx_seq_one_letter_code
_entity_poly.pdbx_strand_id
1 'polypeptide(L)'
;MLDFLISVIALLVTLGILVTIHEFGHFWVARRCGVKVLRFSIGFGKAVKSWIGRDGVEYVIAPIPLGGYVKMLGQEDTNAAETGNVPVSQRHLSFAYKPLWQRMAIVAAGPIANFLLAIFVYWIIHVGYGVSGIAPVIQGVVEDSPAFAAGLREGDEILAVDGEETIIWQHVTLQMLARLGETGELNLTIDPASSSTTREVSIPLLSWMGSETEPNPVANLGIVQFEIPARIGGVIAGGRAEAGGMLVGDEILAVNGEAVSGWTHWVDIIRSSPELSLDVAVQREGSITGLEITPRRSELADGSVIGSIGASVQQTTLAEIVPPAHQREIEFGVLSAIQPAIQETWNKSIFVLDSVKKMVIGLISVKNINGPITIAQVAGETATYGLDIYLGFLALLSISLGVLNLLPIPVLDGGHLLYYTIEAVIRRPVPERIQMWGLQLGLILISGIMVLAIYNDVSRLL
;
A
#
# COMPACT_ATOMS: atom_id res chain seq x y z
N MET A 1 -0.78 -5.02 -23.75
CA MET A 1 -1.52 -6.31 -23.70
C MET A 1 -0.86 -7.29 -22.75
N LEU A 2 0.47 -7.45 -22.81
CA LEU A 2 1.22 -8.26 -21.86
C LEU A 2 1.10 -7.75 -20.41
N ASP A 3 1.26 -6.45 -20.20
CA ASP A 3 1.21 -5.84 -18.84
C ASP A 3 -0.16 -6.00 -18.18
N PHE A 4 -1.22 -5.88 -18.99
CA PHE A 4 -2.59 -6.16 -18.55
C PHE A 4 -2.76 -7.63 -18.12
N LEU A 5 -2.22 -8.57 -18.91
CA LEU A 5 -2.28 -9.98 -18.58
C LEU A 5 -1.49 -10.29 -17.30
N ILE A 6 -0.31 -9.70 -17.13
CA ILE A 6 0.51 -9.82 -15.92
C ILE A 6 -0.26 -9.29 -14.71
N SER A 7 -0.86 -8.10 -14.81
CA SER A 7 -1.67 -7.48 -13.75
C SER A 7 -2.84 -8.36 -13.32
N VAL A 8 -3.57 -8.93 -14.30
CA VAL A 8 -4.68 -9.86 -14.03
C VAL A 8 -4.15 -11.12 -13.35
N ILE A 9 -3.12 -11.77 -13.88
CA ILE A 9 -2.58 -13.00 -13.28
C ILE A 9 -2.07 -12.73 -11.86
N ALA A 10 -1.32 -11.64 -11.65
CA ALA A 10 -0.81 -11.23 -10.35
C ALA A 10 -1.95 -10.98 -9.36
N LEU A 11 -3.04 -10.31 -9.78
CA LEU A 11 -4.24 -10.15 -8.96
C LEU A 11 -4.84 -11.50 -8.56
N LEU A 12 -5.08 -12.40 -9.53
CA LEU A 12 -5.72 -13.70 -9.27
C LEU A 12 -4.87 -14.57 -8.32
N VAL A 13 -3.54 -14.54 -8.49
CA VAL A 13 -2.60 -15.24 -7.60
C VAL A 13 -2.65 -14.62 -6.20
N THR A 14 -2.56 -13.29 -6.10
CA THR A 14 -2.57 -12.58 -4.82
C THR A 14 -3.86 -12.87 -4.06
N LEU A 15 -5.03 -12.58 -4.64
CA LEU A 15 -6.32 -12.83 -4.00
C LEU A 15 -6.55 -14.31 -3.71
N GLY A 16 -6.15 -15.20 -4.62
CA GLY A 16 -6.25 -16.63 -4.45
C GLY A 16 -5.48 -17.13 -3.22
N ILE A 17 -4.24 -16.67 -3.01
CA ILE A 17 -3.44 -17.00 -1.83
C ILE A 17 -4.11 -16.46 -0.56
N LEU A 18 -4.44 -15.16 -0.54
CA LEU A 18 -4.97 -14.48 0.64
C LEU A 18 -6.26 -15.12 1.14
N VAL A 19 -7.23 -15.30 0.24
CA VAL A 19 -8.52 -15.91 0.57
C VAL A 19 -8.34 -17.36 0.98
N THR A 20 -7.53 -18.15 0.24
CA THR A 20 -7.35 -19.57 0.57
C THR A 20 -6.76 -19.74 1.97
N ILE A 21 -5.79 -18.90 2.35
CA ILE A 21 -5.18 -18.96 3.68
C ILE A 21 -6.14 -18.53 4.78
N HIS A 22 -6.93 -17.49 4.52
CA HIS A 22 -8.02 -17.07 5.39
C HIS A 22 -9.03 -18.21 5.64
N GLU A 23 -9.59 -18.78 4.58
CA GLU A 23 -10.53 -19.91 4.68
C GLU A 23 -9.88 -21.13 5.35
N PHE A 24 -8.60 -21.38 5.06
CA PHE A 24 -7.84 -22.46 5.70
C PHE A 24 -7.73 -22.26 7.22
N GLY A 25 -7.64 -21.02 7.71
CA GLY A 25 -7.69 -20.70 9.13
C GLY A 25 -8.95 -21.23 9.80
N HIS A 26 -10.12 -20.86 9.28
CA HIS A 26 -11.41 -21.37 9.76
C HIS A 26 -11.48 -22.89 9.69
N PHE A 27 -11.11 -23.47 8.54
CA PHE A 27 -11.12 -24.91 8.31
C PHE A 27 -10.29 -25.67 9.35
N TRP A 28 -9.05 -25.21 9.57
CA TRP A 28 -8.10 -25.90 10.43
C TRP A 28 -8.56 -25.89 11.89
N VAL A 29 -8.99 -24.72 12.40
CA VAL A 29 -9.48 -24.62 13.78
C VAL A 29 -10.82 -25.34 13.96
N ALA A 30 -11.73 -25.28 12.99
CA ALA A 30 -13.00 -26.01 13.04
C ALA A 30 -12.79 -27.51 13.22
N ARG A 31 -11.87 -28.10 12.46
CA ARG A 31 -11.53 -29.52 12.58
C ARG A 31 -10.90 -29.87 13.92
N ARG A 32 -10.03 -29.00 14.45
CA ARG A 32 -9.42 -29.20 15.78
C ARG A 32 -10.44 -29.09 16.92
N CYS A 33 -11.48 -28.27 16.75
CA CYS A 33 -12.64 -28.20 17.66
C CYS A 33 -13.64 -29.37 17.46
N GLY A 34 -13.36 -30.30 16.55
CA GLY A 34 -14.23 -31.44 16.24
C GLY A 34 -15.55 -31.03 15.58
N VAL A 35 -15.54 -29.95 14.79
CA VAL A 35 -16.65 -29.57 13.92
C VAL A 35 -16.49 -30.31 12.59
N LYS A 36 -17.59 -30.87 12.07
CA LYS A 36 -17.60 -31.51 10.76
C LYS A 36 -17.67 -30.43 9.68
N VAL A 37 -16.62 -30.33 8.88
CA VAL A 37 -16.62 -29.51 7.66
C VAL A 37 -17.26 -30.30 6.53
N LEU A 38 -18.20 -29.68 5.82
CA LEU A 38 -18.91 -30.28 4.68
C LEU A 38 -18.20 -29.97 3.36
N ARG A 39 -17.77 -28.72 3.19
CA ARG A 39 -17.15 -28.24 1.95
C ARG A 39 -16.07 -27.20 2.24
N PHE A 40 -14.98 -27.29 1.49
CA PHE A 40 -13.93 -26.28 1.42
C PHE A 40 -13.83 -25.81 -0.03
N SER A 41 -14.18 -24.55 -0.30
CA SER A 41 -14.22 -23.98 -1.65
C SER A 41 -13.18 -22.89 -1.81
N ILE A 42 -12.36 -23.00 -2.86
CA ILE A 42 -11.52 -21.92 -3.36
C ILE A 42 -12.22 -21.35 -4.58
N GLY A 43 -12.61 -20.08 -4.49
CA GLY A 43 -13.39 -19.39 -5.50
C GLY A 43 -14.90 -19.50 -5.33
N PHE A 44 -15.62 -18.70 -6.11
CA PHE A 44 -17.08 -18.70 -6.25
C PHE A 44 -17.56 -19.21 -7.62
N GLY A 45 -18.84 -19.60 -7.67
CA GLY A 45 -19.52 -20.04 -8.90
C GLY A 45 -19.63 -21.56 -9.04
N LYS A 46 -19.95 -22.01 -10.26
CA LYS A 46 -20.06 -23.44 -10.57
C LYS A 46 -18.67 -24.09 -10.48
N ALA A 47 -18.58 -25.20 -9.75
CA ALA A 47 -17.33 -25.94 -9.58
C ALA A 47 -16.72 -26.31 -10.94
N VAL A 48 -15.45 -25.92 -11.15
CA VAL A 48 -14.62 -26.43 -12.25
C VAL A 48 -14.20 -27.86 -11.94
N LYS A 49 -13.83 -28.09 -10.68
CA LYS A 49 -13.44 -29.40 -10.16
C LYS A 49 -13.91 -29.53 -8.72
N SER A 50 -14.49 -30.67 -8.39
CA SER A 50 -14.76 -31.05 -6.99
C SER A 50 -14.39 -32.50 -6.73
N TRP A 51 -13.99 -32.80 -5.50
CA TRP A 51 -13.71 -34.15 -5.06
C TRP A 51 -13.95 -34.29 -3.56
N ILE A 52 -14.27 -35.50 -3.12
CA ILE A 52 -14.42 -35.80 -1.69
C ILE A 52 -13.08 -36.31 -1.17
N GLY A 53 -12.51 -35.59 -0.19
CA GLY A 53 -11.27 -35.99 0.47
C GLY A 53 -11.45 -37.21 1.36
N ARG A 54 -10.33 -37.81 1.78
CA ARG A 54 -10.34 -38.95 2.73
C ARG A 54 -10.94 -38.60 4.09
N ASP A 55 -10.97 -37.31 4.41
CA ASP A 55 -11.60 -36.72 5.57
C ASP A 55 -13.11 -36.48 5.41
N GLY A 56 -13.69 -36.83 4.26
CA GLY A 56 -15.12 -36.66 3.98
C GLY A 56 -15.53 -35.24 3.63
N VAL A 57 -14.57 -34.33 3.44
CA VAL A 57 -14.81 -32.93 3.04
C VAL A 57 -14.88 -32.87 1.52
N GLU A 58 -15.87 -32.14 0.98
CA GLU A 58 -15.90 -31.81 -0.45
C GLU A 58 -14.97 -30.62 -0.72
N TYR A 59 -13.88 -30.86 -1.46
CA TYR A 59 -12.98 -29.80 -1.91
C TYR A 59 -13.45 -29.32 -3.28
N VAL A 60 -13.56 -28.00 -3.44
CA VAL A 60 -14.06 -27.35 -4.67
C VAL A 60 -13.08 -26.31 -5.15
N ILE A 61 -12.80 -26.31 -6.45
CA ILE A 61 -12.12 -25.24 -7.17
C ILE A 61 -13.14 -24.63 -8.14
N ALA A 62 -13.39 -23.34 -7.98
CA ALA A 62 -14.33 -22.58 -8.79
C ALA A 62 -13.60 -21.47 -9.59
N PRO A 63 -14.18 -20.98 -10.70
CA PRO A 63 -13.45 -20.16 -11.66
C PRO A 63 -13.27 -18.70 -11.22
N ILE A 64 -14.01 -18.21 -10.22
CA ILE A 64 -13.94 -16.83 -9.75
C ILE A 64 -13.09 -16.80 -8.48
N PRO A 65 -11.82 -16.34 -8.50
CA PRO A 65 -10.93 -16.38 -7.33
C PRO A 65 -11.12 -15.22 -6.34
N LEU A 66 -12.16 -14.40 -6.53
CA LEU A 66 -12.53 -13.26 -5.66
C LEU A 66 -13.19 -13.69 -4.33
N GLY A 67 -12.88 -14.89 -3.84
CA GLY A 67 -13.37 -15.38 -2.56
C GLY A 67 -13.35 -16.91 -2.46
N GLY A 68 -13.95 -17.42 -1.39
CA GLY A 68 -13.91 -18.81 -0.97
C GLY A 68 -14.87 -18.97 0.20
N TYR A 69 -15.08 -20.21 0.65
CA TYR A 69 -15.85 -20.44 1.87
C TYR A 69 -15.58 -21.82 2.45
N VAL A 70 -15.66 -21.91 3.78
CA VAL A 70 -15.73 -23.16 4.53
C VAL A 70 -17.15 -23.40 5.02
N LYS A 71 -17.83 -24.39 4.44
CA LYS A 71 -19.17 -24.78 4.91
C LYS A 71 -19.04 -25.78 6.05
N MET A 72 -19.42 -25.38 7.27
CA MET A 72 -19.44 -26.27 8.44
C MET A 72 -20.83 -26.84 8.69
N LEU A 73 -20.90 -28.03 9.30
CA LEU A 73 -22.17 -28.63 9.70
C LEU A 73 -22.85 -27.73 10.74
N GLY A 74 -24.09 -27.33 10.48
CA GLY A 74 -24.86 -26.43 11.35
C GLY A 74 -24.34 -24.99 11.38
N GLN A 75 -23.50 -24.60 10.44
CA GLN A 75 -23.26 -23.20 10.08
C GLN A 75 -24.17 -22.91 8.88
N GLU A 76 -25.21 -22.11 9.09
CA GLU A 76 -26.04 -21.58 8.02
C GLU A 76 -25.92 -20.06 8.03
N ASP A 77 -25.26 -19.51 7.01
CA ASP A 77 -24.89 -18.08 6.94
C ASP A 77 -26.08 -17.12 6.75
N THR A 78 -27.32 -17.60 6.84
CA THR A 78 -28.51 -16.76 6.55
C THR A 78 -29.78 -17.09 7.32
N ASN A 79 -29.89 -18.19 8.06
CA ASN A 79 -31.08 -18.48 8.87
C ASN A 79 -30.71 -19.31 10.11
N ALA A 80 -30.86 -18.73 11.30
CA ALA A 80 -30.77 -19.48 12.56
C ALA A 80 -31.99 -20.41 12.79
N ALA A 81 -32.96 -20.39 11.89
CA ALA A 81 -34.23 -21.14 11.94
C ALA A 81 -34.07 -22.67 11.92
N GLU A 82 -32.88 -23.22 11.64
CA GLU A 82 -32.70 -24.67 11.49
C GLU A 82 -31.57 -25.27 12.33
N THR A 83 -31.32 -24.76 13.54
CA THR A 83 -30.67 -25.59 14.60
C THR A 83 -31.38 -26.93 14.82
N GLY A 84 -32.65 -27.04 14.36
CA GLY A 84 -33.49 -28.24 14.36
C GLY A 84 -33.21 -29.28 13.27
N ASN A 85 -32.55 -28.96 12.14
CA ASN A 85 -32.35 -29.93 11.04
C ASN A 85 -31.09 -30.80 11.18
N VAL A 86 -30.23 -30.56 12.17
CA VAL A 86 -29.11 -31.46 12.47
C VAL A 86 -29.60 -32.66 13.28
N PRO A 87 -29.47 -33.91 12.78
CA PRO A 87 -29.84 -35.10 13.52
C PRO A 87 -29.18 -35.12 14.89
N VAL A 88 -29.90 -35.58 15.93
CA VAL A 88 -29.39 -35.62 17.32
C VAL A 88 -28.02 -36.31 17.40
N SER A 89 -27.83 -37.37 16.61
CA SER A 89 -26.56 -38.12 16.52
C SER A 89 -25.37 -37.30 16.01
N GLN A 90 -25.60 -36.21 15.26
CA GLN A 90 -24.55 -35.37 14.66
C GLN A 90 -24.41 -34.00 15.34
N ARG A 91 -25.23 -33.67 16.35
CA ARG A 91 -25.15 -32.37 17.05
C ARG A 91 -23.78 -32.11 17.68
N HIS A 92 -23.12 -33.15 18.18
CA HIS A 92 -21.77 -33.03 18.73
C HIS A 92 -20.70 -32.59 17.71
N LEU A 93 -20.98 -32.74 16.41
CA LEU A 93 -20.13 -32.32 15.29
C LEU A 93 -20.55 -30.96 14.70
N SER A 94 -21.66 -30.39 15.15
CA SER A 94 -22.21 -29.15 14.60
C SER A 94 -21.56 -27.93 15.22
N PHE A 95 -21.24 -26.94 14.39
CA PHE A 95 -20.71 -25.64 14.81
C PHE A 95 -21.63 -24.93 15.80
N ALA A 96 -22.94 -24.89 15.52
CA ALA A 96 -23.94 -24.20 16.35
C ALA A 96 -24.03 -24.73 17.79
N TYR A 97 -23.70 -26.00 18.01
CA TYR A 97 -23.76 -26.65 19.33
C TYR A 97 -22.41 -26.64 20.07
N LYS A 98 -21.35 -26.07 19.49
CA LYS A 98 -20.07 -25.94 20.18
C LYS A 98 -20.09 -24.84 21.25
N PRO A 99 -19.31 -24.99 22.33
CA PRO A 99 -19.08 -23.92 23.30
C PRO A 99 -18.68 -22.60 22.63
N LEU A 100 -19.12 -21.48 23.21
CA LEU A 100 -18.91 -20.14 22.66
C LEU A 100 -17.45 -19.85 22.33
N TRP A 101 -16.52 -20.22 23.22
CA TRP A 101 -15.09 -20.00 23.00
C TRP A 101 -14.56 -20.76 21.76
N GLN A 102 -15.11 -21.95 21.45
CA GLN A 102 -14.74 -22.70 20.24
C GLN A 102 -15.27 -22.01 19.00
N ARG A 103 -16.52 -21.52 19.03
CA ARG A 103 -17.09 -20.74 17.92
C ARG A 103 -16.28 -19.46 17.67
N MET A 104 -15.93 -18.73 18.74
CA MET A 104 -15.07 -17.55 18.66
C MET A 104 -13.68 -17.88 18.10
N ALA A 105 -13.04 -18.96 18.57
CA ALA A 105 -11.74 -19.37 18.07
C ALA A 105 -11.77 -19.73 16.58
N ILE A 106 -12.83 -20.41 16.12
CA ILE A 106 -13.01 -20.77 14.71
C ILE A 106 -13.17 -19.52 13.84
N VAL A 107 -14.01 -18.56 14.26
CA VAL A 107 -14.23 -17.31 13.51
C VAL A 107 -12.98 -16.43 13.51
N ALA A 108 -12.28 -16.30 14.64
CA ALA A 108 -11.04 -15.52 14.69
C ALA A 108 -9.89 -16.16 13.88
N ALA A 109 -9.97 -17.47 13.59
CA ALA A 109 -8.89 -18.20 12.94
C ALA A 109 -8.59 -17.72 11.52
N GLY A 110 -9.60 -17.28 10.76
CA GLY A 110 -9.41 -16.77 9.40
C GLY A 110 -8.56 -15.50 9.37
N PRO A 111 -8.95 -14.43 10.07
CA PRO A 111 -8.14 -13.22 10.17
C PRO A 111 -6.77 -13.46 10.77
N ILE A 112 -6.67 -14.32 11.80
CA ILE A 112 -5.37 -14.70 12.40
C ILE A 112 -4.47 -15.39 11.38
N ALA A 113 -5.00 -16.25 10.51
CA ALA A 113 -4.22 -16.90 9.46
C ALA A 113 -3.61 -15.90 8.47
N ASN A 114 -4.29 -14.78 8.18
CA ASN A 114 -3.72 -13.71 7.36
C ASN A 114 -2.58 -12.98 8.07
N PHE A 115 -2.70 -12.67 9.37
CA PHE A 115 -1.57 -12.10 10.10
C PHE A 115 -0.36 -13.06 10.15
N LEU A 116 -0.61 -14.36 10.33
CA LEU A 116 0.45 -15.37 10.29
C LEU A 116 1.09 -15.48 8.89
N LEU A 117 0.31 -15.34 7.81
CA LEU A 117 0.84 -15.27 6.46
C LEU A 117 1.73 -14.05 6.27
N ALA A 118 1.28 -12.87 6.72
CA ALA A 118 2.07 -11.64 6.63
C ALA A 118 3.41 -11.75 7.39
N ILE A 119 3.39 -12.28 8.62
CA ILE A 119 4.61 -12.54 9.40
C ILE A 119 5.53 -13.49 8.65
N PHE A 120 5.00 -14.59 8.10
CA PHE A 120 5.78 -15.55 7.35
C PHE A 120 6.39 -14.96 6.08
N VAL A 121 5.64 -14.11 5.37
CA VAL A 121 6.11 -13.46 4.14
C VAL A 121 7.18 -12.40 4.46
N TYR A 122 6.98 -11.53 5.45
CA TYR A 122 8.03 -10.59 5.89
C TYR A 122 9.26 -11.31 6.41
N TRP A 123 9.08 -12.44 7.09
CA TRP A 123 10.21 -13.27 7.52
C TRP A 123 11.02 -13.79 6.33
N ILE A 124 10.36 -14.29 5.27
CA ILE A 124 11.04 -14.67 4.02
C ILE A 124 11.77 -13.47 3.39
N ILE A 125 11.11 -12.31 3.35
CA ILE A 125 11.71 -11.10 2.78
C ILE A 125 12.97 -10.72 3.56
N HIS A 126 12.90 -10.61 4.88
CA HIS A 126 14.04 -10.22 5.71
C HIS A 126 15.19 -11.24 5.67
N VAL A 127 14.90 -12.54 5.56
CA VAL A 127 15.95 -13.57 5.43
C VAL A 127 16.57 -13.58 4.04
N GLY A 128 15.77 -13.39 2.98
CA GLY A 128 16.22 -13.51 1.60
C GLY A 128 16.83 -12.23 1.02
N TYR A 129 16.32 -11.08 1.44
CA TYR A 129 16.65 -9.76 0.88
C TYR A 129 17.13 -8.76 1.93
N GLY A 130 16.92 -9.03 3.22
CA GLY A 130 17.23 -8.08 4.27
C GLY A 130 16.28 -6.89 4.30
N VAL A 131 16.73 -5.80 4.93
CA VAL A 131 16.18 -4.46 4.70
C VAL A 131 17.19 -3.73 3.82
N SER A 132 16.79 -3.49 2.57
CA SER A 132 17.62 -2.84 1.56
C SER A 132 16.92 -1.59 1.05
N GLY A 133 17.66 -0.49 0.94
CA GLY A 133 17.11 0.75 0.42
C GLY A 133 18.08 1.92 0.54
N ILE A 134 17.53 3.12 0.38
CA ILE A 134 18.30 4.37 0.40
C ILE A 134 18.17 4.97 1.80
N ALA A 135 19.32 5.27 2.41
CA ALA A 135 19.42 6.00 3.66
C ALA A 135 18.64 7.33 3.56
N PRO A 136 17.93 7.75 4.61
CA PRO A 136 17.13 8.97 4.61
C PRO A 136 17.99 10.23 4.79
N VAL A 137 19.01 10.38 3.94
CA VAL A 137 19.91 11.54 3.89
C VAL A 137 19.32 12.59 2.95
N ILE A 138 19.06 13.78 3.49
CA ILE A 138 18.48 14.90 2.74
C ILE A 138 19.50 15.39 1.70
N GLN A 139 19.11 15.39 0.41
CA GLN A 139 19.95 15.91 -0.67
C GLN A 139 19.71 17.39 -0.92
N GLY A 140 18.57 17.92 -0.49
CA GLY A 140 18.24 19.32 -0.65
C GLY A 140 16.99 19.68 0.13
N VAL A 141 16.85 20.97 0.42
CA VAL A 141 15.67 21.52 1.09
C VAL A 141 15.22 22.74 0.30
N VAL A 142 13.96 22.73 -0.15
CA VAL A 142 13.37 23.83 -0.90
C VAL A 142 13.29 25.08 0.01
N GLU A 143 13.74 26.23 -0.49
CA GLU A 143 13.65 27.49 0.25
C GLU A 143 12.18 27.81 0.64
N ASP A 144 11.99 28.48 1.77
CA ASP A 144 10.67 28.81 2.35
C ASP A 144 9.74 27.62 2.64
N SER A 145 10.22 26.38 2.56
CA SER A 145 9.46 25.18 2.92
C SER A 145 9.38 24.95 4.44
N PRO A 146 8.42 24.12 4.93
CA PRO A 146 8.36 23.74 6.34
C PRO A 146 9.67 23.10 6.85
N ALA A 147 10.33 22.26 6.05
CA ALA A 147 11.63 21.68 6.39
C ALA A 147 12.71 22.76 6.52
N PHE A 148 12.73 23.73 5.61
CA PHE A 148 13.71 24.82 5.63
C PHE A 148 13.55 25.69 6.88
N ALA A 149 12.29 26.04 7.21
CA ALA A 149 11.93 26.83 8.39
C ALA A 149 12.27 26.13 9.72
N ALA A 150 12.14 24.80 9.76
CA ALA A 150 12.53 23.98 10.91
C ALA A 150 14.06 23.82 11.04
N GLY A 151 14.81 24.27 10.03
CA GLY A 151 16.26 24.31 10.01
C GLY A 151 16.89 22.98 9.59
N LEU A 152 16.17 22.16 8.81
CA LEU A 152 16.76 21.03 8.08
C LEU A 152 17.67 21.56 6.97
N ARG A 153 18.76 20.85 6.71
CA ARG A 153 19.77 21.20 5.71
C ARG A 153 20.15 19.97 4.88
N GLU A 154 20.77 20.25 3.74
CA GLU A 154 21.41 19.22 2.93
C GLU A 154 22.47 18.48 3.76
N GLY A 155 22.49 17.15 3.60
CA GLY A 155 23.37 16.23 4.31
C GLY A 155 22.82 15.72 5.65
N ASP A 156 21.77 16.32 6.22
CA ASP A 156 21.16 15.80 7.44
C ASP A 156 20.53 14.42 7.18
N GLU A 157 20.77 13.45 8.06
CA GLU A 157 20.14 12.12 8.00
C GLU A 157 18.98 12.01 9.00
N ILE A 158 17.80 11.58 8.55
CA ILE A 158 16.64 11.37 9.43
C ILE A 158 16.75 10.00 10.10
N LEU A 159 17.06 9.97 11.38
CA LEU A 159 17.21 8.73 12.17
C LEU A 159 15.88 8.20 12.71
N ALA A 160 14.91 9.08 12.99
CA ALA A 160 13.59 8.69 13.47
C ALA A 160 12.51 9.72 13.13
N VAL A 161 11.26 9.25 13.01
CA VAL A 161 10.06 10.08 12.86
C VAL A 161 9.09 9.72 13.98
N ASP A 162 8.68 10.71 14.78
CA ASP A 162 7.83 10.56 15.97
C ASP A 162 8.32 9.47 16.96
N GLY A 163 9.65 9.31 17.05
CA GLY A 163 10.31 8.33 17.91
C GLY A 163 10.48 6.93 17.31
N GLU A 164 9.92 6.68 16.12
CA GLU A 164 10.09 5.42 15.39
C GLU A 164 11.33 5.49 14.50
N GLU A 165 12.23 4.52 14.63
CA GLU A 165 13.51 4.46 13.91
C GLU A 165 13.32 4.31 12.39
N THR A 166 14.08 5.09 11.62
CA THR A 166 14.01 5.13 10.17
C THR A 166 15.38 4.85 9.54
N ILE A 167 15.51 3.66 8.96
CA ILE A 167 16.75 3.17 8.34
C ILE A 167 16.82 3.57 6.87
N ILE A 168 15.66 3.61 6.20
CA ILE A 168 15.51 3.92 4.78
C ILE A 168 14.39 4.93 4.55
N TRP A 169 14.43 5.64 3.42
CA TRP A 169 13.41 6.62 3.01
C TRP A 169 11.96 6.08 3.04
N GLN A 170 11.78 4.79 2.77
CA GLN A 170 10.46 4.15 2.86
C GLN A 170 9.89 4.21 4.29
N HIS A 171 10.71 4.05 5.33
CA HIS A 171 10.26 4.16 6.73
C HIS A 171 9.84 5.58 7.05
N VAL A 172 10.65 6.58 6.66
CA VAL A 172 10.32 8.00 6.83
C VAL A 172 8.98 8.32 6.17
N THR A 173 8.82 7.89 4.92
CA THR A 173 7.60 8.13 4.14
C THR A 173 6.39 7.49 4.81
N LEU A 174 6.49 6.24 5.26
CA LEU A 174 5.40 5.55 5.94
C LEU A 174 5.01 6.23 7.26
N GLN A 175 5.98 6.65 8.08
CA GLN A 175 5.69 7.35 9.33
C GLN A 175 5.02 8.71 9.08
N MET A 176 5.46 9.46 8.07
CA MET A 176 4.80 10.71 7.70
C MET A 176 3.39 10.48 7.10
N LEU A 177 3.19 9.42 6.32
CA LEU A 177 1.86 9.02 5.81
C LEU A 177 0.92 8.62 6.95
N ALA A 178 1.45 8.06 8.05
CA ALA A 178 0.64 7.75 9.21
C ALA A 178 0.03 9.01 9.85
N ARG A 179 0.62 10.20 9.63
CA ARG A 179 0.12 11.49 10.17
C ARG A 179 -0.89 12.20 9.26
N LEU A 180 -1.36 11.56 8.19
CA LEU A 180 -2.32 12.16 7.27
C LEU A 180 -3.62 12.63 7.97
N GLY A 181 -4.07 13.82 7.60
CA GLY A 181 -5.25 14.49 8.12
C GLY A 181 -5.09 15.08 9.52
N GLU A 182 -3.95 14.86 10.19
CA GLU A 182 -3.73 15.34 11.56
C GLU A 182 -3.25 16.79 11.61
N THR A 183 -3.50 17.41 12.76
CA THR A 183 -2.94 18.71 13.14
C THR A 183 -2.12 18.50 14.41
N GLY A 184 -0.90 18.99 14.45
CA GLY A 184 0.03 18.75 15.56
C GLY A 184 1.47 19.07 15.17
N GLU A 185 2.42 18.38 15.78
CA GLU A 185 3.84 18.48 15.45
C GLU A 185 4.32 17.14 14.90
N LEU A 186 5.18 17.18 13.88
CA LEU A 186 5.98 16.06 13.40
C LEU A 186 7.37 16.19 14.00
N ASN A 187 7.80 15.21 14.80
CA ASN A 187 9.12 15.24 15.41
C ASN A 187 10.09 14.38 14.61
N LEU A 188 11.19 14.96 14.17
CA LEU A 188 12.26 14.29 13.46
C LEU A 188 13.49 14.24 14.37
N THR A 189 14.08 13.06 14.52
CA THR A 189 15.43 12.94 15.07
C THR A 189 16.39 12.91 13.90
N ILE A 190 17.33 13.86 13.86
CA ILE A 190 18.31 13.99 12.77
C ILE A 190 19.73 13.80 13.27
N ASP A 191 20.58 13.23 12.42
CA ASP A 191 22.04 13.30 12.50
C ASP A 191 22.52 14.43 11.58
N PRO A 192 22.92 15.60 12.10
CA PRO A 192 23.28 16.74 11.27
C PRO A 192 24.61 16.52 10.54
N ALA A 193 24.70 16.86 9.25
CA ALA A 193 25.98 16.76 8.53
C ALA A 193 27.11 17.61 9.14
N SER A 194 26.73 18.67 9.85
CA SER A 194 27.66 19.64 10.45
C SER A 194 28.14 19.29 11.87
N SER A 195 27.55 18.28 12.53
CA SER A 195 27.84 17.98 13.94
C SER A 195 27.63 16.51 14.27
N SER A 196 28.38 15.97 15.22
CA SER A 196 28.22 14.58 15.68
C SER A 196 27.16 14.38 16.77
N THR A 197 26.32 15.39 17.03
CA THR A 197 25.27 15.32 18.06
C THR A 197 23.92 15.30 17.39
N THR A 198 23.11 14.29 17.72
CA THR A 198 21.74 14.20 17.21
C THR A 198 20.91 15.39 17.67
N ARG A 199 20.00 15.83 16.82
CA ARG A 199 19.11 16.95 17.08
C ARG A 199 17.66 16.53 16.84
N GLU A 200 16.76 17.02 17.69
CA GLU A 200 15.33 16.93 17.43
C GLU A 200 14.84 18.19 16.68
N VAL A 201 14.00 17.97 15.69
CA VAL A 201 13.38 19.02 14.86
C VAL A 201 11.87 18.78 14.87
N SER A 202 11.11 19.77 15.31
CA SER A 202 9.64 19.73 15.28
C SER A 202 9.13 20.58 14.11
N ILE A 203 8.23 20.00 13.32
CA ILE A 203 7.59 20.67 12.19
C ILE A 203 6.08 20.72 12.44
N PRO A 204 5.45 21.90 12.44
CA PRO A 204 4.01 22.02 12.65
C PRO A 204 3.25 21.46 11.44
N LEU A 205 2.26 20.62 11.72
CA LEU A 205 1.32 20.03 10.78
C LEU A 205 -0.07 20.65 10.96
N LEU A 206 -0.73 20.98 9.85
CA LEU A 206 -2.11 21.48 9.85
C LEU A 206 -2.94 20.70 8.82
N SER A 207 -3.89 19.91 9.29
CA SER A 207 -4.76 19.06 8.45
C SER A 207 -3.97 18.31 7.36
N TRP A 208 -2.85 17.71 7.78
CA TRP A 208 -1.74 17.31 6.93
C TRP A 208 -2.17 16.45 5.73
N MET A 209 -2.25 17.05 4.55
CA MET A 209 -2.56 16.37 3.28
C MET A 209 -3.80 15.47 3.30
N GLY A 210 -4.77 15.70 4.20
CA GLY A 210 -5.91 14.81 4.40
C GLY A 210 -6.84 14.70 3.17
N SER A 211 -6.84 15.72 2.31
CA SER A 211 -7.63 15.80 1.08
C SER A 211 -6.92 15.25 -0.16
N GLU A 212 -5.61 15.00 -0.09
CA GLU A 212 -4.80 14.61 -1.24
C GLU A 212 -5.06 13.15 -1.65
N THR A 213 -5.16 12.91 -2.95
CA THR A 213 -5.40 11.57 -3.53
C THR A 213 -4.13 10.75 -3.75
N GLU A 214 -2.99 11.44 -3.88
CA GLU A 214 -1.65 10.86 -4.03
C GLU A 214 -0.68 11.66 -3.15
N PRO A 215 -0.76 11.50 -1.82
CA PRO A 215 0.03 12.30 -0.90
C PRO A 215 1.53 11.97 -1.03
N ASN A 216 2.34 13.00 -1.22
CA ASN A 216 3.80 12.94 -1.13
C ASN A 216 4.28 13.80 0.06
N PRO A 217 4.30 13.23 1.29
CA PRO A 217 4.61 14.01 2.48
C PRO A 217 6.05 14.53 2.52
N VAL A 218 7.01 13.79 1.95
CA VAL A 218 8.41 14.21 1.93
C VAL A 218 8.59 15.45 1.05
N ALA A 219 8.03 15.42 -0.16
CA ALA A 219 8.06 16.58 -1.05
C ALA A 219 7.24 17.75 -0.51
N ASN A 220 6.12 17.50 0.16
CA ASN A 220 5.29 18.56 0.76
C ASN A 220 6.02 19.32 1.87
N LEU A 221 6.88 18.64 2.64
CA LEU A 221 7.78 19.31 3.58
C LEU A 221 8.89 20.12 2.91
N GLY A 222 9.09 19.97 1.59
CA GLY A 222 10.19 20.57 0.84
C GLY A 222 11.51 19.79 0.92
N ILE A 223 11.45 18.51 1.29
CA ILE A 223 12.64 17.64 1.37
C ILE A 223 12.89 16.99 0.01
N VAL A 224 14.12 17.10 -0.49
CA VAL A 224 14.59 16.43 -1.70
C VAL A 224 15.36 15.18 -1.31
N GLN A 225 14.85 14.00 -1.72
CA GLN A 225 15.44 12.70 -1.36
C GLN A 225 16.64 12.33 -2.23
N PHE A 226 16.56 12.63 -3.52
CA PHE A 226 17.59 12.42 -4.52
C PHE A 226 17.35 13.36 -5.69
N GLU A 227 18.41 13.85 -6.29
CA GLU A 227 18.34 14.68 -7.48
C GLU A 227 18.59 13.81 -8.71
N ILE A 228 17.63 13.80 -9.63
CA ILE A 228 17.83 13.19 -10.94
C ILE A 228 18.61 14.20 -11.78
N PRO A 229 19.81 13.88 -12.28
CA PRO A 229 20.58 14.79 -13.10
C PRO A 229 19.78 15.26 -14.32
N ALA A 230 19.89 16.54 -14.68
CA ALA A 230 19.17 17.11 -15.81
C ALA A 230 19.83 16.71 -17.15
N ARG A 231 19.95 15.40 -17.42
CA ARG A 231 20.59 14.88 -18.64
C ARG A 231 19.57 14.40 -19.65
N ILE A 232 19.73 14.82 -20.89
CA ILE A 232 18.84 14.48 -22.00
C ILE A 232 19.09 13.04 -22.45
N GLY A 233 18.06 12.20 -22.34
CA GLY A 233 18.06 10.81 -22.81
C GLY A 233 17.44 10.63 -24.19
N GLY A 234 16.58 11.56 -24.60
CA GLY A 234 15.87 11.48 -25.87
C GLY A 234 15.39 12.85 -26.32
N VAL A 235 15.35 13.04 -27.64
CA VAL A 235 14.84 14.24 -28.30
C VAL A 235 13.86 13.80 -29.38
N ILE A 236 12.67 14.37 -29.39
CA ILE A 236 11.61 14.06 -30.36
C ILE A 236 11.86 14.84 -31.64
N ALA A 237 11.88 14.14 -32.78
CA ALA A 237 12.00 14.75 -34.10
C ALA A 237 10.88 15.77 -34.36
N GLY A 238 11.24 16.96 -34.85
CA GLY A 238 10.33 18.10 -35.04
C GLY A 238 9.92 18.81 -33.73
N GLY A 239 10.53 18.45 -32.59
CA GLY A 239 10.36 19.09 -31.30
C GLY A 239 11.11 20.42 -31.17
N ARG A 240 10.82 21.19 -30.11
CA ARG A 240 11.54 22.47 -29.84
C ARG A 240 12.94 22.23 -29.30
N ALA A 241 13.16 21.12 -28.60
CA ALA A 241 14.48 20.69 -28.16
C ALA A 241 15.41 20.48 -29.36
N GLU A 242 14.95 19.73 -30.38
CA GLU A 242 15.70 19.54 -31.63
C GLU A 242 15.91 20.87 -32.36
N ALA A 243 14.86 21.70 -32.48
CA ALA A 243 14.95 22.99 -33.17
C ALA A 243 15.93 23.97 -32.51
N GLY A 244 16.06 23.96 -31.18
CA GLY A 244 17.06 24.73 -30.46
C GLY A 244 18.42 24.04 -30.31
N GLY A 245 18.65 22.94 -31.03
CA GLY A 245 19.95 22.29 -31.13
C GLY A 245 20.35 21.43 -29.93
N MET A 246 19.38 21.04 -29.09
CA MET A 246 19.60 20.12 -27.97
C MET A 246 19.83 18.69 -28.48
N LEU A 247 20.81 17.99 -27.90
CA LEU A 247 21.21 16.65 -28.28
C LEU A 247 21.08 15.67 -27.10
N VAL A 248 21.00 14.38 -27.43
CA VAL A 248 21.08 13.31 -26.43
C VAL A 248 22.46 13.33 -25.77
N GLY A 249 22.48 13.24 -24.44
CA GLY A 249 23.68 13.32 -23.61
C GLY A 249 23.98 14.70 -23.04
N ASP A 250 23.35 15.76 -23.57
CA ASP A 250 23.46 17.11 -23.02
C ASP A 250 22.99 17.11 -21.55
N GLU A 251 23.79 17.72 -20.68
CA GLU A 251 23.45 17.95 -19.28
C GLU A 251 23.16 19.43 -19.06
N ILE A 252 21.97 19.75 -18.56
CA ILE A 252 21.51 21.12 -18.40
C ILE A 252 22.13 21.66 -17.11
N LEU A 253 22.90 22.73 -17.23
CA LEU A 253 23.59 23.37 -16.10
C LEU A 253 22.88 24.63 -15.61
N ALA A 254 22.37 25.44 -16.53
CA ALA A 254 21.73 26.71 -16.19
C ALA A 254 20.70 27.15 -17.22
N VAL A 255 19.72 27.94 -16.78
CA VAL A 255 18.75 28.62 -17.63
C VAL A 255 18.71 30.10 -17.27
N ASN A 256 18.87 30.98 -18.26
CA ASN A 256 18.92 32.43 -18.09
C ASN A 256 19.95 32.89 -17.04
N GLY A 257 21.05 32.15 -16.90
CA GLY A 257 22.12 32.41 -15.93
C GLY A 257 21.89 31.83 -14.53
N GLU A 258 20.74 31.22 -14.25
CA GLU A 258 20.44 30.55 -12.98
C GLU A 258 20.73 29.05 -13.07
N ALA A 259 21.36 28.49 -12.03
CA ALA A 259 21.73 27.08 -12.00
C ALA A 259 20.50 26.15 -11.93
N VAL A 260 20.54 25.06 -12.69
CA VAL A 260 19.53 24.01 -12.65
C VAL A 260 20.04 22.89 -11.76
N SER A 261 19.32 22.61 -10.68
CA SER A 261 19.66 21.57 -9.70
C SER A 261 19.37 20.15 -10.19
N GLY A 262 18.40 19.96 -11.09
CA GLY A 262 18.08 18.64 -11.61
C GLY A 262 16.92 18.61 -12.59
N TRP A 263 16.52 17.39 -12.98
CA TRP A 263 15.52 17.16 -14.02
C TRP A 263 14.15 17.74 -13.66
N THR A 264 13.71 17.60 -12.42
CA THR A 264 12.41 18.15 -11.98
C THR A 264 12.39 19.67 -12.09
N HIS A 265 13.42 20.34 -11.58
CA HIS A 265 13.57 21.79 -11.68
C HIS A 265 13.62 22.25 -13.15
N TRP A 266 14.36 21.53 -14.01
CA TRP A 266 14.36 21.78 -15.45
C TRP A 266 12.96 21.69 -16.07
N VAL A 267 12.21 20.63 -15.76
CA VAL A 267 10.83 20.45 -16.26
C VAL A 267 9.91 21.58 -15.78
N ASP A 268 10.04 22.03 -14.54
CA ASP A 268 9.23 23.12 -13.98
C ASP A 268 9.51 24.46 -14.68
N ILE A 269 10.77 24.77 -14.96
CA ILE A 269 11.17 25.94 -15.77
C ILE A 269 10.54 25.87 -17.17
N ILE A 270 10.65 24.71 -17.84
CA ILE A 270 10.09 24.54 -19.19
C ILE A 270 8.57 24.67 -19.18
N ARG A 271 7.88 24.04 -18.23
CA ARG A 271 6.41 24.07 -18.14
C ARG A 271 5.87 25.46 -17.84
N SER A 272 6.57 26.23 -17.02
CA SER A 272 6.20 27.61 -16.67
C SER A 272 6.56 28.65 -17.74
N SER A 273 7.27 28.26 -18.80
CA SER A 273 7.79 29.17 -19.83
C SER A 273 7.25 28.93 -21.26
N PRO A 274 5.93 28.78 -21.49
CA PRO A 274 5.40 28.55 -22.83
C PRO A 274 5.64 29.76 -23.75
N GLU A 275 6.21 29.49 -24.93
CA GLU A 275 6.54 30.49 -25.97
C GLU A 275 7.53 31.59 -25.53
N LEU A 276 8.19 31.42 -24.37
CA LEU A 276 9.28 32.29 -23.93
C LEU A 276 10.62 31.72 -24.39
N SER A 277 11.50 32.57 -24.90
CA SER A 277 12.84 32.15 -25.27
C SER A 277 13.72 32.02 -24.02
N LEU A 278 14.35 30.86 -23.86
CA LEU A 278 15.22 30.53 -22.73
C LEU A 278 16.65 30.37 -23.24
N ASP A 279 17.59 31.04 -22.57
CA ASP A 279 19.02 30.82 -22.76
C ASP A 279 19.47 29.65 -21.88
N VAL A 280 19.82 28.52 -22.49
CA VAL A 280 20.10 27.26 -21.80
C VAL A 280 21.58 26.91 -21.97
N ALA A 281 22.30 26.85 -20.86
CA ALA A 281 23.67 26.37 -20.83
C ALA A 281 23.66 24.85 -20.62
N VAL A 282 24.21 24.10 -21.59
CA VAL A 282 24.37 22.65 -21.49
C VAL A 282 25.84 22.25 -21.49
N GLN A 283 26.18 21.20 -20.75
CA GLN A 283 27.45 20.51 -20.89
C GLN A 283 27.33 19.46 -21.99
N ARG A 284 28.16 19.60 -23.03
CA ARG A 284 28.26 18.68 -24.16
C ARG A 284 29.72 18.29 -24.35
N GLU A 285 30.02 16.99 -24.25
CA GLU A 285 31.39 16.46 -24.38
C GLU A 285 32.43 17.19 -23.49
N GLY A 286 32.01 17.62 -22.30
CA GLY A 286 32.85 18.34 -21.34
C GLY A 286 32.99 19.85 -21.57
N SER A 287 32.44 20.39 -22.65
CA SER A 287 32.40 21.84 -22.93
C SER A 287 31.02 22.43 -22.67
N ILE A 288 30.96 23.69 -22.23
CA ILE A 288 29.69 24.41 -22.04
C ILE A 288 29.25 24.99 -23.38
N THR A 289 28.04 24.65 -23.82
CA THR A 289 27.39 25.16 -25.04
C THR A 289 26.12 25.92 -24.65
N GLY A 290 25.96 27.15 -25.14
CA GLY A 290 24.71 27.90 -25.01
C GLY A 290 23.73 27.52 -26.12
N LEU A 291 22.48 27.29 -25.76
CA LEU A 291 21.37 26.95 -26.64
C LEU A 291 20.21 27.91 -26.40
N GLU A 292 19.51 28.30 -27.46
CA GLU A 292 18.27 29.07 -27.33
C GLU A 292 17.08 28.13 -27.54
N ILE A 293 16.27 27.95 -26.48
CA ILE A 293 15.15 27.00 -26.47
C ILE A 293 13.85 27.76 -26.22
N THR A 294 12.89 27.63 -27.14
CA THR A 294 11.54 28.21 -26.97
C THR A 294 10.52 27.08 -26.76
N PRO A 295 10.02 26.84 -25.53
CA PRO A 295 9.02 25.82 -25.28
C PRO A 295 7.74 26.05 -26.07
N ARG A 296 7.19 24.97 -26.66
CA ARG A 296 5.91 25.00 -27.37
C ARG A 296 4.78 25.03 -26.35
N ARG A 297 3.83 25.94 -26.55
CA ARG A 297 2.57 25.94 -25.82
C ARG A 297 1.82 24.62 -26.04
N SER A 298 1.47 23.95 -24.94
CA SER A 298 0.63 22.75 -24.88
C SER A 298 -0.49 22.97 -23.88
N GLU A 299 -1.68 22.45 -24.16
CA GLU A 299 -2.84 22.53 -23.28
C GLU A 299 -3.11 21.15 -22.68
N LEU A 300 -3.26 21.08 -21.36
CA LEU A 300 -3.56 19.86 -20.63
C LEU A 300 -5.09 19.59 -20.64
N ALA A 301 -5.49 18.38 -20.28
CA ALA A 301 -6.90 17.96 -20.27
C ALA A 301 -7.77 18.78 -19.30
N ASP A 302 -7.16 19.41 -18.30
CA ASP A 302 -7.80 20.33 -17.35
C ASP A 302 -7.86 21.79 -17.83
N GLY A 303 -7.39 22.07 -19.06
CA GLY A 303 -7.34 23.41 -19.66
C GLY A 303 -6.15 24.27 -19.23
N SER A 304 -5.24 23.75 -18.40
CA SER A 304 -4.02 24.45 -18.02
C SER A 304 -3.02 24.49 -19.19
N VAL A 305 -2.26 25.58 -19.29
CA VAL A 305 -1.29 25.80 -20.38
C VAL A 305 0.11 25.60 -19.84
N ILE A 306 0.89 24.74 -20.50
CA ILE A 306 2.28 24.46 -20.15
C ILE A 306 3.20 24.60 -21.37
N GLY A 307 4.48 24.87 -21.12
CA GLY A 307 5.53 24.72 -22.12
C GLY A 307 5.97 23.27 -22.29
N SER A 308 6.37 22.91 -23.51
CA SER A 308 6.91 21.58 -23.84
C SER A 308 7.99 21.68 -24.91
N ILE A 309 9.09 20.95 -24.74
CA ILE A 309 10.19 20.96 -25.72
C ILE A 309 10.35 19.66 -26.51
N GLY A 310 9.71 18.58 -26.07
CA GLY A 310 9.86 17.26 -26.70
C GLY A 310 11.22 16.63 -26.42
N ALA A 311 11.66 16.67 -25.16
CA ALA A 311 12.85 15.95 -24.69
C ALA A 311 12.47 15.07 -23.48
N SER A 312 13.20 13.98 -23.29
CA SER A 312 13.03 13.06 -22.17
C SER A 312 14.33 12.91 -21.38
N VAL A 313 14.20 12.64 -20.09
CA VAL A 313 15.33 12.35 -19.20
C VAL A 313 16.07 11.10 -19.65
N GLN A 314 17.37 11.05 -19.42
CA GLN A 314 18.11 9.80 -19.52
C GLN A 314 17.59 8.81 -18.46
N GLN A 315 17.33 7.57 -18.89
CA GLN A 315 17.04 6.50 -17.94
C GLN A 315 18.31 6.21 -17.14
N THR A 316 18.32 6.66 -15.89
CA THR A 316 19.41 6.44 -14.95
C THR A 316 18.92 5.50 -13.86
N THR A 317 19.76 4.52 -13.50
CA THR A 317 19.41 3.57 -12.44
C THR A 317 19.60 4.20 -11.07
N LEU A 318 18.84 3.76 -10.06
CA LEU A 318 19.02 4.23 -8.68
C LEU A 318 20.46 4.03 -8.18
N ALA A 319 21.15 2.97 -8.63
CA ALA A 319 22.54 2.69 -8.29
C ALA A 319 23.54 3.71 -8.86
N GLU A 320 23.19 4.39 -9.96
CA GLU A 320 24.02 5.45 -10.55
C GLU A 320 23.79 6.82 -9.89
N ILE A 321 22.61 7.02 -9.28
CA ILE A 321 22.22 8.30 -8.64
C ILE A 321 22.59 8.30 -7.16
N VAL A 322 22.44 7.15 -6.48
CA VAL A 322 22.62 7.03 -5.03
C VAL A 322 24.04 6.57 -4.70
N PRO A 323 24.84 7.38 -4.00
CA PRO A 323 26.18 6.99 -3.59
C PRO A 323 26.16 5.68 -2.77
N PRO A 324 27.15 4.78 -2.92
CA PRO A 324 27.22 3.53 -2.14
C PRO A 324 27.14 3.75 -0.62
N ALA A 325 27.62 4.88 -0.11
CA ALA A 325 27.55 5.24 1.31
C ALA A 325 26.11 5.49 1.81
N HIS A 326 25.18 5.85 0.92
CA HIS A 326 23.77 6.06 1.21
C HIS A 326 22.93 4.81 0.92
N GLN A 327 23.53 3.71 0.48
CA GLN A 327 22.84 2.43 0.40
C GLN A 327 22.85 1.80 1.79
N ARG A 328 21.69 1.36 2.24
CA ARG A 328 21.51 0.67 3.52
C ARG A 328 21.11 -0.75 3.19
N GLU A 329 21.88 -1.71 3.69
CA GLU A 329 21.59 -3.13 3.60
C GLU A 329 21.76 -3.73 4.99
N ILE A 330 20.68 -4.29 5.52
CA ILE A 330 20.69 -5.01 6.80
C ILE A 330 20.28 -6.44 6.51
N GLU A 331 21.24 -7.34 6.65
CA GLU A 331 21.00 -8.77 6.54
C GLU A 331 20.47 -9.34 7.86
N PHE A 332 19.47 -10.22 7.78
CA PHE A 332 18.97 -10.95 8.93
C PHE A 332 19.27 -12.44 8.78
N GLY A 333 19.78 -13.05 9.85
CA GLY A 333 19.77 -14.49 9.98
C GLY A 333 18.34 -15.05 10.12
N VAL A 334 18.19 -16.35 9.83
CA VAL A 334 16.90 -17.08 9.86
C VAL A 334 16.11 -16.86 11.15
N LEU A 335 16.78 -16.87 12.31
CA LEU A 335 16.12 -16.68 13.60
C LEU A 335 15.96 -15.20 13.99
N SER A 336 16.94 -14.36 13.64
CA SER A 336 16.89 -12.92 13.98
C SER A 336 15.85 -12.16 13.15
N ALA A 337 15.45 -12.67 11.98
CA ALA A 337 14.42 -12.09 11.12
C ALA A 337 12.99 -12.20 11.68
N ILE A 338 12.74 -13.09 12.65
CA ILE A 338 11.39 -13.35 13.18
C ILE A 338 10.84 -12.11 13.89
N GLN A 339 11.63 -11.51 14.78
CA GLN A 339 11.19 -10.33 15.54
C GLN A 339 10.89 -9.13 14.63
N PRO A 340 11.78 -8.74 13.69
CA PRO A 340 11.48 -7.71 12.68
C PRO A 340 10.21 -8.00 11.87
N ALA A 341 9.98 -9.26 11.47
CA ALA A 341 8.78 -9.61 10.70
C ALA A 341 7.48 -9.45 11.52
N ILE A 342 7.52 -9.78 12.81
CA ILE A 342 6.39 -9.54 13.73
C ILE A 342 6.18 -8.04 13.93
N GLN A 343 7.25 -7.27 14.15
CA GLN A 343 7.18 -5.82 14.35
C GLN A 343 6.63 -5.12 13.10
N GLU A 344 7.11 -5.49 11.92
CA GLU A 344 6.64 -4.94 10.65
C GLU A 344 5.15 -5.24 10.42
N THR A 345 4.72 -6.47 10.73
CA THR A 345 3.31 -6.85 10.67
C THR A 345 2.47 -6.02 11.64
N TRP A 346 2.95 -5.81 12.87
CA TRP A 346 2.27 -5.02 13.89
C TRP A 346 2.14 -3.55 13.48
N ASN A 347 3.24 -2.93 13.06
CA ASN A 347 3.28 -1.53 12.62
C ASN A 347 2.33 -1.29 11.44
N LYS A 348 2.38 -2.16 10.42
CA LYS A 348 1.45 -2.08 9.29
C LYS A 348 -0.01 -2.35 9.67
N SER A 349 -0.26 -3.21 10.66
CA SER A 349 -1.62 -3.45 11.17
C SER A 349 -2.20 -2.20 11.84
N ILE A 350 -1.41 -1.52 12.67
CA ILE A 350 -1.79 -0.24 13.28
C ILE A 350 -2.03 0.79 12.19
N PHE A 351 -1.12 0.92 11.22
CA PHE A 351 -1.26 1.86 10.11
C PHE A 351 -2.57 1.66 9.34
N VAL A 352 -2.93 0.42 8.99
CA VAL A 352 -4.19 0.12 8.30
C VAL A 352 -5.39 0.48 9.18
N LEU A 353 -5.39 0.07 10.45
CA LEU A 353 -6.49 0.34 11.36
C LEU A 353 -6.71 1.84 11.58
N ASP A 354 -5.62 2.58 11.78
CA ASP A 354 -5.68 4.02 11.97
C ASP A 354 -6.09 4.76 10.69
N SER A 355 -5.63 4.30 9.52
CA SER A 355 -6.10 4.80 8.22
C SER A 355 -7.61 4.62 8.06
N VAL A 356 -8.15 3.44 8.40
CA VAL A 356 -9.60 3.17 8.39
C VAL A 356 -10.34 4.09 9.35
N LYS A 357 -9.84 4.24 10.58
CA LYS A 357 -10.41 5.16 11.57
C LYS A 357 -10.47 6.58 11.04
N LYS A 358 -9.36 7.09 10.49
CA LYS A 358 -9.22 8.44 9.93
C LYS A 358 -10.15 8.68 8.73
N MET A 359 -10.35 7.69 7.88
CA MET A 359 -11.33 7.77 6.79
C MET A 359 -12.76 7.87 7.33
N VAL A 360 -13.12 7.10 8.35
CA VAL A 360 -14.47 7.10 8.94
C VAL A 360 -14.81 8.44 9.60
N ILE A 361 -13.84 9.08 10.26
CA ILE A 361 -14.03 10.40 10.88
C ILE A 361 -13.83 11.58 9.92
N GLY A 362 -13.47 11.31 8.66
CA GLY A 362 -13.31 12.33 7.61
C GLY A 362 -11.98 13.09 7.62
N LEU A 363 -10.95 12.58 8.30
CA LEU A 363 -9.60 13.16 8.27
C LEU A 363 -8.81 12.79 7.01
N ILE A 364 -9.06 11.60 6.46
CA ILE A 364 -8.46 11.15 5.19
C ILE A 364 -9.58 10.97 4.15
N SER A 365 -9.31 11.43 2.93
CA SER A 365 -10.19 11.27 1.79
C SER A 365 -10.49 9.80 1.48
N VAL A 366 -11.78 9.48 1.32
CA VAL A 366 -12.25 8.15 0.86
C VAL A 366 -11.82 7.81 -0.58
N LYS A 367 -11.29 8.79 -1.33
CA LYS A 367 -10.68 8.58 -2.65
C LYS A 367 -9.41 7.72 -2.60
N ASN A 368 -8.84 7.54 -1.39
CA ASN A 368 -7.67 6.70 -1.15
C ASN A 368 -8.02 5.22 -0.96
N ILE A 369 -9.31 4.85 -1.01
CA ILE A 369 -9.74 3.46 -1.05
C ILE A 369 -9.49 2.90 -2.45
N ASN A 370 -8.50 2.01 -2.55
CA ASN A 370 -8.17 1.29 -3.78
C ASN A 370 -9.23 0.22 -4.06
N GLY A 371 -9.77 0.22 -5.28
CA GLY A 371 -10.64 -0.84 -5.77
C GLY A 371 -9.87 -1.99 -6.42
N PRO A 372 -10.60 -3.01 -6.94
CA PRO A 372 -10.00 -4.19 -7.54
C PRO A 372 -9.11 -3.90 -8.76
N ILE A 373 -9.37 -2.81 -9.49
CA ILE A 373 -8.60 -2.45 -10.69
C ILE A 373 -7.25 -1.89 -10.27
N THR A 374 -7.24 -0.95 -9.33
CA THR A 374 -6.00 -0.38 -8.79
C THR A 374 -5.15 -1.47 -8.12
N ILE A 375 -5.77 -2.37 -7.35
CA ILE A 375 -5.05 -3.53 -6.76
C ILE A 375 -4.42 -4.40 -7.85
N ALA A 376 -5.09 -4.62 -9.00
CA ALA A 376 -4.54 -5.39 -10.10
C ALA A 376 -3.32 -4.73 -10.74
N GLN A 377 -3.40 -3.41 -10.96
CA GLN A 377 -2.31 -2.63 -11.53
C GLN A 377 -1.08 -2.66 -10.63
N VAL A 378 -1.26 -2.36 -9.34
CA VAL A 378 -0.17 -2.39 -8.36
C VAL A 378 0.41 -3.81 -8.22
N ALA A 379 -0.43 -4.85 -8.24
CA ALA A 379 0.05 -6.25 -8.25
C ALA A 379 0.92 -6.56 -9.47
N GLY A 380 0.52 -6.09 -10.66
CA GLY A 380 1.27 -6.29 -11.90
C GLY A 380 2.59 -5.52 -11.96
N GLU A 381 2.57 -4.26 -11.53
CA GLU A 381 3.76 -3.40 -11.44
C GLU A 381 4.78 -3.99 -10.46
N THR A 382 4.34 -4.31 -9.23
CA THR A 382 5.23 -4.88 -8.20
C THR A 382 5.79 -6.25 -8.63
N ALA A 383 5.02 -7.09 -9.33
CA ALA A 383 5.50 -8.35 -9.89
C ALA A 383 6.58 -8.15 -10.98
N THR A 384 6.59 -7.00 -11.65
CA THR A 384 7.60 -6.65 -12.65
C THR A 384 8.85 -6.05 -12.01
N TYR A 385 8.72 -5.36 -10.87
CA TYR A 385 9.84 -4.74 -10.17
C TYR A 385 10.69 -5.71 -9.36
N GLY A 386 10.10 -6.76 -8.79
CA GLY A 386 10.84 -7.73 -8.00
C GLY A 386 9.95 -8.62 -7.15
N LEU A 387 10.47 -9.80 -6.80
CA LEU A 387 9.72 -10.75 -5.97
C LEU A 387 9.58 -10.23 -4.53
N ASP A 388 10.59 -9.57 -4.00
CA ASP A 388 10.60 -8.92 -2.68
C ASP A 388 9.50 -7.84 -2.56
N ILE A 389 9.37 -6.98 -3.58
CA ILE A 389 8.35 -5.93 -3.62
C ILE A 389 6.95 -6.54 -3.73
N TYR A 390 6.78 -7.53 -4.62
CA TYR A 390 5.51 -8.24 -4.78
C TYR A 390 5.09 -8.99 -3.49
N LEU A 391 6.03 -9.66 -2.82
CA LEU A 391 5.79 -10.32 -1.54
C LEU A 391 5.43 -9.30 -0.46
N GLY A 392 6.09 -8.14 -0.42
CA GLY A 392 5.76 -7.05 0.49
C GLY A 392 4.33 -6.52 0.28
N PHE A 393 3.90 -6.41 -0.98
CA PHE A 393 2.52 -6.06 -1.34
C PHE A 393 1.51 -7.14 -0.92
N LEU A 394 1.82 -8.41 -1.16
CA LEU A 394 1.00 -9.55 -0.72
C LEU A 394 0.83 -9.55 0.80
N ALA A 395 1.91 -9.30 1.56
CA ALA A 395 1.86 -9.22 3.02
C ALA A 395 1.01 -8.03 3.50
N LEU A 396 1.15 -6.85 2.89
CA LEU A 396 0.32 -5.68 3.21
C LEU A 396 -1.16 -5.93 2.95
N LEU A 397 -1.52 -6.56 1.82
CA LEU A 397 -2.90 -6.93 1.54
C LEU A 397 -3.41 -8.02 2.50
N SER A 398 -2.55 -8.96 2.91
CA SER A 398 -2.90 -9.96 3.92
C SER A 398 -3.26 -9.31 5.26
N ILE A 399 -2.42 -8.40 5.74
CA ILE A 399 -2.68 -7.58 6.93
C ILE A 399 -3.99 -6.82 6.76
N SER A 400 -4.18 -6.16 5.62
CA SER A 400 -5.37 -5.35 5.36
C SER A 400 -6.64 -6.21 5.43
N LEU A 401 -6.65 -7.39 4.78
CA LEU A 401 -7.75 -8.34 4.83
C LEU A 401 -7.99 -8.88 6.25
N GLY A 402 -6.93 -9.15 7.02
CA GLY A 402 -7.02 -9.56 8.42
C GLY A 402 -7.62 -8.48 9.33
N VAL A 403 -7.12 -7.24 9.25
CA VAL A 403 -7.61 -6.09 10.01
C VAL A 403 -9.06 -5.80 9.67
N LEU A 404 -9.39 -5.70 8.37
CA LEU A 404 -10.76 -5.40 7.92
C LEU A 404 -11.74 -6.49 8.36
N ASN A 405 -11.38 -7.77 8.26
CA ASN A 405 -12.27 -8.85 8.71
C ASN A 405 -12.44 -8.90 10.23
N LEU A 406 -11.53 -8.33 11.03
CA LEU A 406 -11.71 -8.20 12.48
C LEU A 406 -12.57 -6.99 12.89
N LEU A 407 -12.90 -6.10 11.95
CA LEU A 407 -13.77 -4.97 12.27
C LEU A 407 -15.17 -5.47 12.70
N PRO A 408 -15.84 -4.78 13.63
CA PRO A 408 -17.15 -5.16 14.16
C PRO A 408 -18.28 -4.87 13.15
N ILE A 409 -18.16 -5.40 11.93
CA ILE A 409 -19.11 -5.24 10.83
C ILE A 409 -19.84 -6.58 10.65
N PRO A 410 -21.18 -6.65 10.79
CA PRO A 410 -21.96 -7.90 10.85
C PRO A 410 -21.81 -8.93 9.71
N VAL A 411 -21.28 -8.53 8.54
CA VAL A 411 -21.02 -9.42 7.39
C VAL A 411 -19.62 -10.03 7.44
N LEU A 412 -18.73 -9.45 8.24
CA LEU A 412 -17.35 -9.90 8.41
C LEU A 412 -17.23 -10.75 9.68
N ASP A 413 -16.12 -11.48 9.81
CA ASP A 413 -15.83 -12.32 10.97
C ASP A 413 -15.90 -11.55 12.30
N GLY A 414 -15.40 -10.32 12.32
CA GLY A 414 -15.43 -9.43 13.48
C GLY A 414 -16.84 -9.07 13.92
N GLY A 415 -17.81 -9.06 13.00
CA GLY A 415 -19.24 -8.94 13.33
C GLY A 415 -19.77 -10.15 14.09
N HIS A 416 -19.40 -11.36 13.68
CA HIS A 416 -19.73 -12.58 14.41
C HIS A 416 -19.04 -12.61 15.79
N LEU A 417 -17.77 -12.21 15.86
CA LEU A 417 -17.05 -12.06 17.13
C LEU A 417 -17.71 -11.03 18.06
N LEU A 418 -18.21 -9.92 17.52
CA LEU A 418 -19.00 -8.94 18.29
C LEU A 418 -20.25 -9.59 18.87
N TYR A 419 -21.04 -10.31 18.07
CA TYR A 419 -22.24 -10.99 18.57
C TYR A 419 -21.92 -12.03 19.64
N TYR A 420 -20.83 -12.79 19.48
CA TYR A 420 -20.38 -13.75 20.48
C TYR A 420 -19.89 -13.07 21.76
N THR A 421 -19.23 -11.92 21.64
CA THR A 421 -18.83 -11.12 22.81
C THR A 421 -20.04 -10.62 23.56
N ILE A 422 -21.06 -10.13 22.86
CA ILE A 422 -22.35 -9.73 23.46
C ILE A 422 -23.04 -10.94 24.12
N GLU A 423 -23.07 -12.11 23.46
CA GLU A 423 -23.60 -13.36 24.02
C GLU A 423 -22.86 -13.78 25.30
N ALA A 424 -21.53 -13.64 25.34
CA ALA A 424 -20.72 -13.95 26.52
C ALA A 424 -21.09 -13.06 27.73
N VAL A 425 -21.34 -11.77 27.49
CA VAL A 425 -21.71 -10.80 28.53
C VAL A 425 -23.16 -10.99 28.99
N ILE A 426 -24.09 -11.08 28.05
CA ILE A 426 -25.53 -11.17 28.35
C ILE A 426 -25.94 -12.61 28.73
N ARG A 427 -25.06 -13.60 28.51
CA ARG A 427 -25.28 -15.05 28.74
C ARG A 427 -26.51 -15.62 28.02
N ARG A 428 -26.96 -14.96 26.97
CA ARG A 428 -28.06 -15.39 26.09
C ARG A 428 -27.71 -15.02 24.64
N PRO A 429 -28.14 -15.83 23.66
CA PRO A 429 -27.87 -15.54 22.25
C PRO A 429 -28.52 -14.22 21.84
N VAL A 430 -27.83 -13.48 20.97
CA VAL A 430 -28.37 -12.26 20.36
C VAL A 430 -29.60 -12.64 19.52
N PRO A 431 -30.76 -11.97 19.69
CA PRO A 431 -31.96 -12.28 18.93
C PRO A 431 -31.71 -12.28 17.41
N GLU A 432 -32.23 -13.28 16.71
CA GLU A 432 -32.05 -13.46 15.26
C GLU A 432 -32.44 -12.22 14.45
N ARG A 433 -33.52 -11.54 14.87
CA ARG A 433 -33.95 -10.28 14.25
C ARG A 433 -32.81 -9.25 14.24
N ILE A 434 -32.10 -9.09 15.35
CA ILE A 434 -31.00 -8.12 15.46
C ILE A 434 -29.83 -8.54 14.57
N GLN A 435 -29.51 -9.84 14.53
CA GLN A 435 -28.46 -10.36 13.64
C GLN A 435 -28.78 -10.12 12.17
N MET A 436 -30.02 -10.36 11.74
CA MET A 436 -30.48 -10.10 10.37
C MET A 436 -30.44 -8.62 10.00
N TRP A 437 -30.90 -7.73 10.88
CA TRP A 437 -30.79 -6.29 10.68
C TRP A 437 -29.33 -5.85 10.57
N GLY A 438 -28.47 -6.37 11.44
CA GLY A 438 -27.04 -6.11 11.36
C GLY A 438 -26.43 -6.60 10.05
N LEU A 439 -26.75 -7.81 9.61
CA LEU A 439 -26.26 -8.38 8.34
C LEU A 439 -26.69 -7.51 7.15
N GLN A 440 -27.95 -7.09 7.08
CA GLN A 440 -28.45 -6.20 6.03
C GLN A 440 -27.71 -4.86 6.02
N LEU A 441 -27.54 -4.25 7.20
CA LEU A 441 -26.79 -2.99 7.33
C LEU A 441 -25.32 -3.15 6.94
N GLY A 442 -24.69 -4.25 7.35
CA GLY A 442 -23.32 -4.59 6.96
C GLY A 442 -23.19 -4.81 5.44
N LEU A 443 -24.16 -5.46 4.81
CA LEU A 443 -24.15 -5.71 3.36
C LEU A 443 -24.28 -4.39 2.59
N ILE A 444 -25.17 -3.50 3.03
CA ILE A 444 -25.33 -2.16 2.47
C ILE A 444 -24.02 -1.37 2.62
N LEU A 445 -23.39 -1.41 3.80
CA LEU A 445 -22.12 -0.72 4.05
C LEU A 445 -21.01 -1.22 3.13
N ILE A 446 -20.77 -2.53 3.07
CA ILE A 446 -19.71 -3.12 2.23
C ILE A 446 -19.98 -2.86 0.75
N SER A 447 -21.25 -2.99 0.32
CA SER A 447 -21.64 -2.72 -1.06
C SER A 447 -21.45 -1.24 -1.41
N GLY A 448 -21.76 -0.32 -0.50
CA GLY A 448 -21.50 1.11 -0.65
C GLY A 448 -20.01 1.43 -0.79
N ILE A 449 -19.17 0.82 0.06
CA ILE A 449 -17.70 0.96 -0.02
C ILE A 449 -17.18 0.38 -1.35
N MET A 450 -17.69 -0.77 -1.78
CA MET A 450 -17.28 -1.40 -3.06
C MET A 450 -17.65 -0.52 -4.26
N VAL A 451 -18.86 0.04 -4.29
CA VAL A 451 -19.29 0.98 -5.33
C VAL A 451 -18.40 2.22 -5.33
N LEU A 452 -18.08 2.75 -4.15
CA LEU A 452 -17.18 3.90 -4.01
C LEU A 452 -15.76 3.58 -4.49
N ALA A 453 -15.22 2.40 -4.16
CA ALA A 453 -13.90 1.97 -4.60
C ALA A 453 -13.83 1.79 -6.13
N ILE A 454 -14.86 1.19 -6.73
CA ILE A 454 -14.98 1.07 -8.19
C ILE A 454 -15.11 2.46 -8.83
N TYR A 455 -15.89 3.36 -8.23
CA TYR A 455 -16.01 4.74 -8.71
C TYR A 455 -14.67 5.47 -8.68
N ASN A 456 -13.91 5.33 -7.59
CA ASN A 456 -12.57 5.91 -7.46
C ASN A 456 -11.62 5.34 -8.53
N ASP A 457 -11.61 4.01 -8.73
CA ASP A 457 -10.79 3.36 -9.76
C ASP A 457 -11.12 3.92 -11.15
N VAL A 458 -12.41 3.99 -11.52
CA VAL A 458 -12.83 4.52 -12.82
C VAL A 458 -12.49 6.00 -12.96
N SER A 459 -12.69 6.79 -11.89
CA SER A 459 -12.38 8.22 -11.89
C SER A 459 -10.88 8.51 -11.98
N ARG A 460 -10.01 7.56 -11.63
CA ARG A 460 -8.55 7.69 -11.76
C ARG A 460 -8.06 7.33 -13.17
N LEU A 461 -8.84 6.54 -13.90
CA LEU A 461 -8.54 6.09 -15.27
C LEU A 461 -9.06 7.05 -16.36
N LEU A 462 -10.05 7.88 -16.02
CA LEU A 462 -10.61 8.94 -16.86
C LEU A 462 -9.89 10.26 -16.57
#